data_AF-A0A8J7MZK5-F1
#
_entry.id   AF-A0A8J7MZK5-F1
#
_cell.length_a   1.000
_cell.length_b   1.000
_cell.length_c   1.000
_cell.angle_alpha   90.00
_cell.angle_beta   90.00
_cell.angle_gamma   90.00
#
_symmetry.space_group_name_H-M   'P 1'
#
loop_
_entity.id
_entity.type
_entity.pdbx_description
1 polymer ?
#
loop_
_entity_poly.entity_id
_entity_poly.type
_entity_poly.pdbx_seq_one_letter_code
_entity_poly.pdbx_strand_id
1 'polypeptide(L)'
;MTFPIRRAGRVAFAFAAALAASTMLAPVHAQDARITLVQDDLAKRADIILKSVTESGGKVKYGALEKGEGKDGLVIKDLEITGPDGKTVKIERVEVRSFDWAKPNEPAHMDLSIRKLVVPSDLLDKEAADLGITSLTVNADFAYAFDDAKKTFTISGIAVDVVELGELKLSLKLAGIASGDLKTALGGKGEDGTKLLAQLSIVGASISFKDKSLTQRMIRADAKKKGISEADAKKKMLEELAEQKKEAQDDATKEVIDLAVKFLNSPGLVEVAANPAAPANVMGAFMAVMASPATLKQMLGLTIAVK
;
A
#
# COMPACT_ATOMS: atom_id res chain seq x y z
N MET A 1 1.12 -24.55 -4.65
CA MET A 1 2.55 -24.47 -4.26
C MET A 1 2.67 -23.48 -3.11
N THR A 2 3.41 -23.81 -2.05
CA THR A 2 3.59 -22.93 -0.87
C THR A 2 4.78 -22.00 -1.10
N PHE A 3 4.56 -20.68 -1.19
CA PHE A 3 5.62 -19.69 -1.42
C PHE A 3 6.32 -19.30 -0.10
N PRO A 4 7.63 -19.55 0.08
CA PRO A 4 8.35 -19.14 1.28
C PRO A 4 8.82 -17.68 1.15
N ILE A 5 7.97 -16.72 1.56
CA ILE A 5 8.35 -15.30 1.61
C ILE A 5 9.47 -15.13 2.66
N ARG A 6 10.73 -15.05 2.21
CA ARG A 6 11.89 -14.83 3.09
C ARG A 6 12.96 -13.94 2.44
N ARG A 7 13.23 -12.82 3.12
CA ARG A 7 14.49 -12.04 3.07
C ARG A 7 14.81 -11.27 1.79
N ALA A 8 13.79 -10.65 1.21
CA ALA A 8 13.92 -9.30 0.67
C ALA A 8 12.73 -8.44 1.13
N GLY A 9 12.91 -7.12 1.18
CA GLY A 9 11.89 -6.20 1.72
C GLY A 9 12.21 -5.60 3.11
N ARG A 10 13.32 -4.85 3.21
CA ARG A 10 13.58 -3.94 4.35
C ARG A 10 13.91 -2.49 3.97
N VAL A 11 14.11 -2.20 2.69
CA VAL A 11 14.34 -0.82 2.20
C VAL A 11 13.04 -0.22 1.63
N ALA A 12 12.35 -0.93 0.72
CA ALA A 12 11.14 -0.45 0.06
C ALA A 12 9.92 -0.21 0.98
N PHE A 13 9.86 -0.88 2.15
CA PHE A 13 8.74 -0.77 3.09
C PHE A 13 8.97 0.23 4.25
N ALA A 14 10.16 0.85 4.35
CA ALA A 14 10.49 1.74 5.47
C ALA A 14 9.64 3.03 5.50
N PHE A 15 9.18 3.50 4.33
CA PHE A 15 8.40 4.74 4.16
C PHE A 15 7.05 4.78 4.91
N ALA A 16 6.53 3.65 5.38
CA ALA A 16 5.20 3.54 5.97
C ALA A 16 5.18 3.39 7.51
N ALA A 17 6.35 3.38 8.18
CA ALA A 17 6.48 2.71 9.49
C ALA A 17 7.21 3.45 10.62
N ALA A 18 7.70 4.69 10.45
CA ALA A 18 8.55 5.35 11.46
C ALA A 18 8.25 6.86 11.66
N LEU A 19 7.54 7.22 12.73
CA LEU A 19 7.35 8.61 13.17
C LEU A 19 7.37 8.70 14.71
N ALA A 20 8.51 9.09 15.33
CA ALA A 20 8.59 9.27 16.80
C ALA A 20 9.74 10.20 17.34
N ALA A 21 9.46 11.51 17.50
CA ALA A 21 9.97 12.48 18.53
C ALA A 21 11.49 12.66 18.84
N SER A 22 12.14 13.85 18.86
CA SER A 22 11.79 15.26 18.54
C SER A 22 13.05 15.96 17.91
N THR A 23 13.73 17.08 18.27
CA THR A 23 13.53 18.27 19.16
C THR A 23 14.59 19.36 18.83
N MET A 24 14.26 20.67 18.91
CA MET A 24 15.16 21.87 19.07
C MET A 24 16.16 22.22 17.91
N LEU A 25 16.58 23.48 17.62
CA LEU A 25 16.32 24.85 18.13
C LEU A 25 16.58 25.95 17.03
N ALA A 26 16.45 27.26 17.32
CA ALA A 26 16.36 28.41 16.36
C ALA A 26 17.50 29.48 16.52
N PRO A 27 17.48 30.77 16.03
CA PRO A 27 16.60 31.54 15.09
C PRO A 27 17.34 32.48 14.07
N VAL A 28 16.61 33.39 13.36
CA VAL A 28 17.09 34.28 12.24
C VAL A 28 16.48 35.72 12.32
N HIS A 29 17.05 36.72 11.59
CA HIS A 29 16.53 38.09 11.31
C HIS A 29 16.28 38.28 9.79
N ALA A 30 15.44 39.17 9.24
CA ALA A 30 14.23 39.83 9.75
C ALA A 30 13.30 40.33 8.60
N GLN A 31 13.81 40.58 7.37
CA GLN A 31 12.99 41.00 6.21
C GLN A 31 13.14 40.12 4.97
N ASP A 32 14.35 39.60 4.67
CA ASP A 32 14.49 38.30 3.96
C ASP A 32 13.63 37.23 4.63
N ALA A 33 13.50 37.34 5.95
CA ALA A 33 12.74 36.45 6.81
C ALA A 33 11.28 36.23 6.42
N ARG A 34 10.65 36.97 5.50
CA ARG A 34 9.34 36.51 4.96
C ARG A 34 9.49 35.34 3.99
N ILE A 35 10.55 35.31 3.19
CA ILE A 35 10.90 34.17 2.34
C ILE A 35 11.60 33.11 3.20
N THR A 36 12.51 33.50 4.10
CA THR A 36 13.18 32.56 5.00
C THR A 36 12.19 31.89 5.96
N LEU A 37 11.23 32.58 6.59
CA LEU A 37 10.25 31.92 7.48
C LEU A 37 9.37 30.89 6.74
N VAL A 38 9.03 31.14 5.47
CA VAL A 38 8.28 30.17 4.66
C VAL A 38 9.16 28.97 4.29
N GLN A 39 10.42 29.20 3.90
CA GLN A 39 11.35 28.10 3.63
C GLN A 39 11.76 27.34 4.90
N ASP A 40 11.92 28.01 6.04
CA ASP A 40 12.18 27.41 7.36
C ASP A 40 10.99 26.56 7.83
N ASP A 41 9.76 26.99 7.56
CA ASP A 41 8.54 26.23 7.88
C ASP A 41 8.40 25.01 6.96
N LEU A 42 8.63 25.17 5.65
CA LEU A 42 8.69 24.05 4.70
C LEU A 42 9.82 23.08 5.03
N ALA A 43 10.99 23.56 5.46
CA ALA A 43 12.12 22.75 5.89
C ALA A 43 11.78 21.94 7.15
N LYS A 44 11.23 22.57 8.21
CA LYS A 44 10.78 21.86 9.41
C LYS A 44 9.71 20.79 9.10
N ARG A 45 8.80 21.08 8.17
CA ARG A 45 7.79 20.12 7.68
C ARG A 45 8.45 18.97 6.89
N ALA A 46 9.42 19.26 6.03
CA ALA A 46 10.19 18.25 5.31
C ALA A 46 11.00 17.37 6.26
N ASP A 47 11.67 17.97 7.25
CA ASP A 47 12.40 17.26 8.30
C ASP A 47 11.46 16.32 9.07
N ILE A 48 10.26 16.76 9.47
CA ILE A 48 9.25 15.93 10.14
C ILE A 48 8.88 14.69 9.30
N ILE A 49 8.65 14.86 7.99
CA ILE A 49 8.24 13.76 7.09
C ILE A 49 9.42 12.80 6.80
N LEU A 50 10.61 13.36 6.56
CA LEU A 50 11.83 12.63 6.20
C LEU A 50 12.57 12.01 7.40
N LYS A 51 12.19 12.41 8.63
CA LYS A 51 12.68 11.88 9.91
C LYS A 51 12.68 10.35 9.97
N SER A 52 11.60 9.75 9.48
CA SER A 52 11.43 8.31 9.25
C SER A 52 12.66 7.63 8.64
N VAL A 53 13.27 8.29 7.65
CA VAL A 53 14.43 7.80 6.90
C VAL A 53 15.72 8.05 7.66
N THR A 54 15.90 9.24 8.26
CA THR A 54 17.15 9.59 8.95
C THR A 54 17.32 8.82 10.27
N GLU A 55 16.24 8.58 11.02
CA GLU A 55 16.24 7.70 12.20
C GLU A 55 16.56 6.23 11.87
N SER A 56 16.23 5.78 10.65
CA SER A 56 16.60 4.44 10.16
C SER A 56 18.09 4.32 9.75
N GLY A 57 18.86 5.40 9.89
CA GLY A 57 20.26 5.49 9.46
C GLY A 57 20.45 5.85 7.98
N GLY A 58 19.36 6.18 7.27
CA GLY A 58 19.41 6.68 5.91
C GLY A 58 19.90 8.13 5.82
N LYS A 59 20.44 8.50 4.67
CA LYS A 59 20.81 9.87 4.32
C LYS A 59 19.85 10.38 3.25
N VAL A 60 19.50 11.66 3.35
CA VAL A 60 18.50 12.29 2.48
C VAL A 60 19.06 13.57 1.88
N LYS A 61 18.73 13.83 0.61
CA LYS A 61 18.93 15.12 -0.08
C LYS A 61 17.66 15.43 -0.87
N TYR A 62 17.35 16.71 -1.07
CA TYR A 62 16.27 17.15 -1.96
C TYR A 62 16.74 18.37 -2.76
N GLY A 63 16.16 18.58 -3.95
CA GLY A 63 16.51 19.70 -4.82
C GLY A 63 15.79 21.00 -4.46
N ALA A 64 14.49 20.92 -4.16
CA ALA A 64 13.69 22.10 -3.81
C ALA A 64 12.53 21.75 -2.86
N LEU A 65 12.15 22.73 -2.03
CA LEU A 65 10.93 22.72 -1.23
C LEU A 65 9.96 23.79 -1.75
N GLU A 66 8.73 23.38 -2.01
CA GLU A 66 7.64 24.22 -2.49
C GLU A 66 6.44 24.10 -1.55
N LYS A 67 5.61 25.14 -1.50
CA LYS A 67 4.31 25.04 -0.84
C LYS A 67 3.36 24.20 -1.70
N GLY A 68 2.80 23.15 -1.10
CA GLY A 68 1.77 22.31 -1.73
C GLY A 68 0.39 22.95 -1.70
N GLU A 69 -0.62 22.19 -2.12
CA GLU A 69 -2.01 22.65 -2.09
C GLU A 69 -2.51 22.96 -0.66
N GLY A 70 -3.50 23.84 -0.55
CA GLY A 70 -4.10 24.24 0.72
C GLY A 70 -3.27 25.22 1.55
N LYS A 71 -3.61 25.32 2.84
CA LYS A 71 -2.94 26.24 3.78
C LYS A 71 -1.54 25.74 4.17
N ASP A 72 -1.43 24.42 4.36
CA ASP A 72 -0.40 23.75 5.14
C ASP A 72 0.27 22.56 4.39
N GLY A 73 0.08 22.49 3.07
CA GLY A 73 0.68 21.46 2.20
C GLY A 73 2.16 21.69 1.90
N LEU A 74 2.89 20.61 1.69
CA LEU A 74 4.33 20.58 1.42
C LEU A 74 4.62 19.81 0.13
N VAL A 75 5.56 20.31 -0.67
CA VAL A 75 6.11 19.62 -1.84
C VAL A 75 7.63 19.54 -1.71
N ILE A 76 8.18 18.34 -1.89
CA ILE A 76 9.60 18.04 -1.91
C ILE A 76 9.95 17.52 -3.31
N LYS A 77 10.89 18.17 -3.99
CA LYS A 77 11.36 17.78 -5.34
C LYS A 77 12.74 17.15 -5.32
N ASP A 78 13.00 16.27 -6.28
CA ASP A 78 14.31 15.68 -6.58
C ASP A 78 14.96 15.05 -5.33
N LEU A 79 14.17 14.22 -4.65
CA LEU A 79 14.50 13.58 -3.38
C LEU A 79 15.36 12.33 -3.64
N GLU A 80 16.60 12.35 -3.15
CA GLU A 80 17.55 11.25 -3.19
C GLU A 80 17.72 10.67 -1.78
N ILE A 81 17.49 9.36 -1.64
CA ILE A 81 17.58 8.64 -0.36
C ILE A 81 18.61 7.53 -0.48
N THR A 82 19.65 7.59 0.33
CA THR A 82 20.70 6.58 0.45
C THR A 82 20.50 5.80 1.76
N GLY A 83 20.31 4.48 1.69
CA GLY A 83 20.18 3.61 2.85
C GLY A 83 21.48 3.40 3.63
N PRO A 84 21.42 2.77 4.82
CA PRO A 84 22.60 2.40 5.61
C PRO A 84 23.57 1.45 4.89
N ASP A 85 23.07 0.73 3.87
CA ASP A 85 23.81 -0.13 2.95
C ASP A 85 24.48 0.63 1.79
N GLY A 86 24.39 1.96 1.77
CA GLY A 86 24.94 2.82 0.71
C GLY A 86 24.12 2.84 -0.59
N LYS A 87 23.04 2.05 -0.64
CA LYS A 87 22.18 1.91 -1.82
C LYS A 87 21.20 3.08 -1.93
N THR A 88 20.95 3.57 -3.14
CA THR A 88 20.26 4.85 -3.34
C THR A 88 19.05 4.73 -4.26
N VAL A 89 17.91 5.30 -3.83
CA VAL A 89 16.70 5.49 -4.62
C VAL A 89 16.46 6.98 -4.90
N LYS A 90 15.71 7.28 -5.97
CA LYS A 90 15.36 8.65 -6.36
C LYS A 90 13.85 8.81 -6.50
N ILE A 91 13.32 9.96 -6.10
CA ILE A 91 11.90 10.29 -6.16
C ILE A 91 11.78 11.71 -6.75
N GLU A 92 11.08 11.87 -7.88
CA GLU A 92 10.93 13.18 -8.53
C GLU A 92 10.11 14.17 -7.67
N ARG A 93 9.03 13.68 -7.05
CA ARG A 93 8.14 14.50 -6.21
C ARG A 93 7.54 13.70 -5.06
N VAL A 94 7.61 14.25 -3.86
CA VAL A 94 6.76 13.90 -2.71
C VAL A 94 5.88 15.10 -2.40
N GLU A 95 4.60 14.87 -2.15
CA GLU A 95 3.60 15.91 -1.96
C GLU A 95 2.65 15.53 -0.81
N VAL A 96 2.67 16.34 0.25
CA VAL A 96 1.77 16.24 1.40
C VAL A 96 0.60 17.18 1.14
N ARG A 97 -0.57 16.62 0.80
CA ARG A 97 -1.81 17.36 0.58
C ARG A 97 -2.53 17.70 1.89
N SER A 98 -2.45 16.83 2.89
CA SER A 98 -2.95 17.06 4.25
C SER A 98 -2.15 16.28 5.29
N PHE A 99 -1.97 16.82 6.49
CA PHE A 99 -1.26 16.15 7.58
C PHE A 99 -1.59 16.82 8.92
N ASP A 100 -1.77 16.02 9.98
CA ASP A 100 -1.92 16.53 11.35
C ASP A 100 -0.56 16.97 11.93
N TRP A 101 -0.15 18.19 11.56
CA TRP A 101 1.07 18.84 12.05
C TRP A 101 1.06 19.11 13.57
N ALA A 102 -0.08 18.95 14.27
CA ALA A 102 -0.15 19.11 15.73
C ALA A 102 0.22 17.81 16.47
N LYS A 103 0.05 16.64 15.84
CA LYS A 103 0.47 15.32 16.37
C LYS A 103 1.38 14.59 15.37
N PRO A 104 2.54 15.13 14.97
CA PRO A 104 3.34 14.59 13.86
C PRO A 104 3.86 13.16 14.06
N ASN A 105 3.88 12.64 15.29
CA ASN A 105 4.26 11.25 15.58
C ASN A 105 3.09 10.26 15.38
N GLU A 106 1.85 10.70 15.62
CA GLU A 106 0.62 9.91 15.56
C GLU A 106 -0.50 10.75 14.94
N PRO A 107 -0.36 11.15 13.66
CA PRO A 107 -1.23 12.16 13.07
C PRO A 107 -2.66 11.64 12.87
N ALA A 108 -3.67 12.43 13.24
CA ALA A 108 -5.08 12.03 13.09
C ALA A 108 -5.53 11.90 11.61
N HIS A 109 -4.77 12.46 10.67
CA HIS A 109 -4.97 12.28 9.24
C HIS A 109 -3.66 12.50 8.47
N MET A 110 -3.53 11.87 7.31
CA MET A 110 -2.45 12.12 6.34
C MET A 110 -2.98 11.87 4.93
N ASP A 111 -2.57 12.70 3.97
CA ASP A 111 -2.73 12.50 2.54
C ASP A 111 -1.41 12.83 1.83
N LEU A 112 -0.78 11.80 1.27
CA LEU A 112 0.56 11.80 0.70
C LEU A 112 0.54 11.27 -0.74
N SER A 113 1.24 11.94 -1.63
CA SER A 113 1.48 11.54 -3.02
C SER A 113 2.98 11.42 -3.29
N ILE A 114 3.41 10.27 -3.80
CA ILE A 114 4.77 10.01 -4.30
C ILE A 114 4.67 9.82 -5.82
N ARG A 115 5.55 10.48 -6.58
CA ARG A 115 5.63 10.36 -8.04
C ARG A 115 7.04 10.00 -8.48
N LYS A 116 7.13 9.02 -9.37
CA LYS A 116 8.37 8.49 -9.96
C LYS A 116 9.44 8.19 -8.90
N LEU A 117 9.10 7.34 -7.92
CA LEU A 117 10.09 6.59 -7.17
C LEU A 117 10.76 5.60 -8.13
N VAL A 118 12.05 5.79 -8.39
CA VAL A 118 12.87 4.92 -9.24
C VAL A 118 13.70 3.98 -8.35
N VAL A 119 13.47 2.68 -8.53
CA VAL A 119 14.20 1.58 -7.89
C VAL A 119 15.06 0.89 -8.97
N PRO A 120 16.40 1.06 -8.98
CA PRO A 120 17.28 0.45 -9.96
C PRO A 120 17.47 -1.07 -9.73
N SER A 121 17.91 -1.79 -10.78
CA SER A 121 18.02 -3.25 -10.80
C SER A 121 18.82 -3.88 -9.67
N ASP A 122 19.84 -3.20 -9.14
CA ASP A 122 20.66 -3.73 -8.04
C ASP A 122 19.91 -3.77 -6.70
N LEU A 123 18.75 -3.10 -6.60
CA LEU A 123 17.84 -3.12 -5.45
C LEU A 123 16.64 -4.05 -5.68
N LEU A 124 16.51 -4.63 -6.88
CA LEU A 124 15.45 -5.55 -7.23
C LEU A 124 15.90 -7.00 -6.98
N ASP A 125 14.96 -7.81 -6.55
CA ASP A 125 15.20 -9.23 -6.30
C ASP A 125 15.26 -10.03 -7.60
N LYS A 126 15.82 -11.25 -7.52
CA LYS A 126 15.99 -12.12 -8.69
C LYS A 126 14.67 -12.40 -9.39
N GLU A 127 13.59 -12.52 -8.64
CA GLU A 127 12.23 -12.72 -9.13
C GLU A 127 11.79 -11.60 -10.09
N ALA A 128 12.22 -10.35 -9.85
CA ALA A 128 11.95 -9.24 -10.76
C ALA A 128 12.83 -9.31 -12.03
N ALA A 129 14.11 -9.68 -11.89
CA ALA A 129 15.00 -9.90 -13.02
C ALA A 129 14.53 -11.06 -13.92
N ASP A 130 14.00 -12.14 -13.34
CA ASP A 130 13.42 -13.28 -14.05
C ASP A 130 12.12 -12.90 -14.81
N LEU A 131 11.38 -11.88 -14.35
CA LEU A 131 10.27 -11.22 -15.05
C LEU A 131 10.73 -10.19 -16.13
N GLY A 132 12.05 -10.03 -16.33
CA GLY A 132 12.63 -9.09 -17.30
C GLY A 132 12.55 -7.63 -16.87
N ILE A 133 12.62 -7.34 -15.56
CA ILE A 133 12.55 -6.00 -15.00
C ILE A 133 13.98 -5.50 -14.71
N THR A 134 14.36 -4.36 -15.30
CA THR A 134 15.66 -3.69 -15.12
C THR A 134 15.60 -2.44 -14.24
N SER A 135 14.40 -1.89 -14.02
CA SER A 135 14.12 -0.89 -12.99
C SER A 135 12.62 -0.88 -12.72
N LEU A 136 12.21 -0.37 -11.55
CA LEU A 136 10.80 -0.05 -11.29
C LEU A 136 10.66 1.46 -11.15
N THR A 137 9.71 2.03 -11.91
CA THR A 137 9.17 3.37 -11.63
C THR A 137 7.83 3.20 -10.94
N VAL A 138 7.69 3.78 -9.75
CA VAL A 138 6.51 3.64 -8.88
C VAL A 138 5.92 5.01 -8.58
N ASN A 139 4.61 5.14 -8.73
CA ASN A 139 3.82 6.22 -8.13
C ASN A 139 3.01 5.63 -6.98
N ALA A 140 2.81 6.39 -5.91
CA ALA A 140 1.93 5.98 -4.83
C ALA A 140 1.08 7.14 -4.32
N ASP A 141 -0.13 6.85 -3.85
CA ASP A 141 -0.93 7.76 -3.03
C ASP A 141 -1.33 7.01 -1.76
N PHE A 142 -1.35 7.72 -0.64
CA PHE A 142 -1.72 7.17 0.66
C PHE A 142 -2.49 8.21 1.47
N ALA A 143 -3.78 7.96 1.66
CA ALA A 143 -4.70 8.86 2.34
C ALA A 143 -5.51 8.15 3.44
N TYR A 144 -5.47 8.67 4.65
CA TYR A 144 -6.35 8.27 5.76
C TYR A 144 -6.80 9.45 6.63
N ALA A 145 -7.92 9.24 7.32
CA ALA A 145 -8.40 10.12 8.39
C ALA A 145 -9.09 9.33 9.51
N PHE A 146 -8.90 9.80 10.74
CA PHE A 146 -9.72 9.44 11.90
C PHE A 146 -10.83 10.48 12.12
N ASP A 147 -11.98 9.98 12.56
CA ASP A 147 -13.04 10.76 13.16
C ASP A 147 -13.28 10.18 14.57
N ASP A 148 -12.60 10.75 15.57
CA ASP A 148 -12.67 10.30 16.97
C ASP A 148 -14.07 10.47 17.57
N ALA A 149 -14.87 11.43 17.05
CA ALA A 149 -16.24 11.65 17.50
C ALA A 149 -17.19 10.53 17.03
N LYS A 150 -16.96 9.97 15.84
CA LYS A 150 -17.67 8.77 15.33
C LYS A 150 -16.96 7.45 15.66
N LYS A 151 -15.73 7.49 16.18
CA LYS A 151 -14.83 6.34 16.32
C LYS A 151 -14.67 5.55 15.02
N THR A 152 -14.46 6.27 13.91
CA THR A 152 -14.25 5.67 12.59
C THR A 152 -12.88 6.02 12.01
N PHE A 153 -12.21 5.01 11.46
CA PHE A 153 -10.94 5.13 10.75
C PHE A 153 -11.18 4.82 9.27
N THR A 154 -10.84 5.76 8.40
CA THR A 154 -11.03 5.61 6.94
C THR A 154 -9.70 5.75 6.23
N ILE A 155 -9.24 4.69 5.57
CA ILE A 155 -8.22 4.74 4.53
C ILE A 155 -8.95 5.02 3.22
N SER A 156 -8.98 6.30 2.82
CA SER A 156 -9.64 6.77 1.60
C SER A 156 -8.97 6.22 0.34
N GLY A 157 -7.67 5.91 0.41
CA GLY A 157 -6.98 5.19 -0.64
C GLY A 157 -5.52 4.90 -0.30
N ILE A 158 -5.09 3.66 -0.54
CA ILE A 158 -3.71 3.32 -0.87
C ILE A 158 -3.71 3.00 -2.36
N ALA A 159 -3.02 3.79 -3.17
CA ALA A 159 -2.77 3.48 -4.58
C ALA A 159 -1.27 3.25 -4.79
N VAL A 160 -0.92 2.23 -5.57
CA VAL A 160 0.45 1.96 -6.00
C VAL A 160 0.41 1.62 -7.49
N ASP A 161 0.87 2.55 -8.32
CA ASP A 161 1.06 2.32 -9.75
C ASP A 161 2.53 2.01 -10.04
N VAL A 162 2.81 0.77 -10.43
CA VAL A 162 4.11 0.37 -10.96
C VAL A 162 4.04 0.49 -12.47
N VAL A 163 4.66 1.54 -13.02
CA VAL A 163 4.29 2.19 -14.29
C VAL A 163 4.10 1.22 -15.47
N GLU A 164 4.93 0.17 -15.60
CA GLU A 164 4.82 -0.85 -16.67
C GLU A 164 4.04 -2.12 -16.28
N LEU A 165 3.92 -2.44 -14.99
CA LEU A 165 3.46 -3.75 -14.52
C LEU A 165 1.95 -3.78 -14.23
N GLY A 166 1.48 -2.81 -13.45
CA GLY A 166 0.10 -2.78 -12.98
C GLY A 166 -0.14 -1.73 -11.89
N GLU A 167 -1.41 -1.46 -11.64
CA GLU A 167 -1.90 -0.44 -10.72
C GLU A 167 -2.79 -1.11 -9.66
N LEU A 168 -2.34 -1.09 -8.40
CA LEU A 168 -3.08 -1.61 -7.24
C LEU A 168 -3.74 -0.44 -6.51
N LYS A 169 -5.01 -0.61 -6.12
CA LYS A 169 -5.71 0.29 -5.19
C LYS A 169 -6.35 -0.50 -4.06
N LEU A 170 -6.38 0.08 -2.87
CA LEU A 170 -7.07 -0.42 -1.68
C LEU A 170 -7.77 0.75 -0.99
N SER A 171 -9.02 0.55 -0.57
CA SER A 171 -9.71 1.42 0.40
C SER A 171 -10.26 0.58 1.55
N LEU A 172 -10.32 1.16 2.75
CA LEU A 172 -10.80 0.47 3.94
C LEU A 172 -11.48 1.44 4.89
N LYS A 173 -12.67 1.10 5.36
CA LYS A 173 -13.42 1.87 6.36
C LYS A 173 -13.76 1.00 7.56
N LEU A 174 -13.20 1.36 8.70
CA LEU A 174 -13.42 0.70 9.98
C LEU A 174 -14.21 1.61 10.94
N ALA A 175 -15.01 0.98 11.80
CA ALA A 175 -15.69 1.61 12.93
C ALA A 175 -15.33 0.88 14.23
N GLY A 176 -15.50 1.57 15.36
CA GLY A 176 -15.24 1.04 16.70
C GLY A 176 -13.82 1.30 17.22
N ILE A 177 -13.09 2.28 16.69
CA ILE A 177 -11.72 2.59 17.12
C ILE A 177 -11.44 4.10 17.17
N ALA A 178 -10.66 4.54 18.16
CA ALA A 178 -10.15 5.90 18.27
C ALA A 178 -8.68 5.99 17.82
N SER A 179 -8.18 7.20 17.55
CA SER A 179 -6.85 7.42 16.99
C SER A 179 -5.71 6.78 17.78
N GLY A 180 -5.77 6.87 19.12
CA GLY A 180 -4.74 6.33 20.02
C GLY A 180 -4.69 4.79 20.10
N ASP A 181 -5.78 4.10 19.75
CA ASP A 181 -5.89 2.65 19.89
C ASP A 181 -5.36 1.88 18.68
N LEU A 182 -5.28 2.50 17.49
CA LEU A 182 -4.92 1.82 16.23
C LEU A 182 -3.55 1.15 16.30
N LYS A 183 -2.56 1.81 16.92
CA LYS A 183 -1.19 1.30 17.10
C LYS A 183 -1.18 -0.01 17.90
N THR A 184 -2.03 -0.10 18.91
CA THR A 184 -2.23 -1.30 19.74
C THR A 184 -3.06 -2.36 19.01
N ALA A 185 -4.10 -1.96 18.27
CA ALA A 185 -4.94 -2.88 17.50
C ALA A 185 -4.23 -3.55 16.32
N LEU A 186 -3.32 -2.83 15.63
CA LEU A 186 -2.60 -3.34 14.46
C LEU A 186 -1.19 -3.88 14.78
N GLY A 187 -0.54 -3.40 15.84
CA GLY A 187 0.83 -3.78 16.24
C GLY A 187 0.96 -4.53 17.56
N GLY A 188 -0.09 -4.56 18.39
CA GLY A 188 -0.05 -5.13 19.73
C GLY A 188 -0.06 -6.66 19.75
N LYS A 189 1.05 -7.26 20.20
CA LYS A 189 1.13 -8.69 20.52
C LYS A 189 0.69 -8.92 21.96
N GLY A 190 -0.55 -9.36 22.16
CA GLY A 190 -1.09 -9.70 23.47
C GLY A 190 -2.61 -9.72 23.47
N GLU A 191 -3.21 -9.93 24.64
CA GLU A 191 -4.67 -9.96 24.78
C GLU A 191 -5.33 -8.66 24.33
N ASP A 192 -4.69 -7.51 24.55
CA ASP A 192 -5.32 -6.20 24.33
C ASP A 192 -5.44 -5.85 22.83
N GLY A 193 -4.51 -6.30 22.01
CA GLY A 193 -4.67 -6.29 20.55
C GLY A 193 -5.88 -7.12 20.12
N THR A 194 -6.04 -8.32 20.69
CA THR A 194 -7.21 -9.18 20.44
C THR A 194 -8.53 -8.55 20.91
N LYS A 195 -8.54 -7.88 22.07
CA LYS A 195 -9.70 -7.14 22.61
C LYS A 195 -10.11 -5.99 21.68
N LEU A 196 -9.15 -5.24 21.12
CA LEU A 196 -9.40 -4.17 20.16
C LEU A 196 -9.87 -4.70 18.79
N LEU A 197 -9.27 -5.78 18.29
CA LEU A 197 -9.73 -6.48 17.08
C LEU A 197 -11.17 -7.02 17.23
N ALA A 198 -11.58 -7.40 18.44
CA ALA A 198 -12.95 -7.80 18.74
C ALA A 198 -13.95 -6.63 18.82
N GLN A 199 -13.49 -5.37 18.94
CA GLN A 199 -14.34 -4.17 18.90
C GLN A 199 -14.43 -3.57 17.49
N LEU A 200 -13.42 -3.79 16.65
CA LEU A 200 -13.37 -3.32 15.28
C LEU A 200 -14.45 -3.95 14.38
N SER A 201 -15.08 -3.11 13.57
CA SER A 201 -16.08 -3.51 12.56
C SER A 201 -15.76 -2.93 11.18
N ILE A 202 -15.79 -3.77 10.16
CA ILE A 202 -15.65 -3.42 8.75
C ILE A 202 -16.96 -2.78 8.27
N VAL A 203 -16.90 -1.50 7.91
CA VAL A 203 -18.02 -0.76 7.30
C VAL A 203 -18.01 -0.92 5.78
N GLY A 204 -16.80 -1.02 5.20
CA GLY A 204 -16.60 -1.37 3.80
C GLY A 204 -15.12 -1.46 3.48
N ALA A 205 -14.79 -2.19 2.42
CA ALA A 205 -13.44 -2.26 1.86
C ALA A 205 -13.50 -2.47 0.35
N SER A 206 -12.48 -2.02 -0.37
CA SER A 206 -12.25 -2.43 -1.75
C SER A 206 -10.78 -2.65 -2.03
N ILE A 207 -10.49 -3.56 -2.96
CA ILE A 207 -9.17 -3.77 -3.53
C ILE A 207 -9.34 -3.99 -5.03
N SER A 208 -8.56 -3.27 -5.84
CA SER A 208 -8.60 -3.42 -7.30
C SER A 208 -7.20 -3.51 -7.87
N PHE A 209 -6.95 -4.49 -8.72
CA PHE A 209 -5.71 -4.64 -9.46
C PHE A 209 -5.97 -4.51 -10.96
N LYS A 210 -5.28 -3.59 -11.60
CA LYS A 210 -5.28 -3.41 -13.05
C LYS A 210 -3.95 -3.88 -13.61
N ASP A 211 -3.97 -4.90 -14.46
CA ASP A 211 -2.79 -5.33 -15.17
C ASP A 211 -2.39 -4.29 -16.23
N LYS A 212 -1.08 -4.14 -16.45
CA LYS A 212 -0.51 -3.42 -17.59
C LYS A 212 0.40 -4.33 -18.41
N SER A 213 1.22 -5.13 -17.74
CA SER A 213 1.96 -6.25 -18.36
C SER A 213 2.37 -7.38 -17.40
N LEU A 214 2.05 -7.30 -16.10
CA LEU A 214 2.55 -8.23 -15.09
C LEU A 214 2.13 -9.68 -15.39
N THR A 215 0.86 -9.91 -15.72
CA THR A 215 0.33 -11.24 -16.04
C THR A 215 1.03 -11.84 -17.26
N GLN A 216 1.29 -11.05 -18.30
CA GLN A 216 2.05 -11.53 -19.46
C GLN A 216 3.51 -11.85 -19.11
N ARG A 217 4.18 -11.01 -18.32
CA ARG A 217 5.57 -11.25 -17.88
C ARG A 217 5.67 -12.51 -17.02
N MET A 218 4.68 -12.77 -16.16
CA MET A 218 4.59 -14.01 -15.37
C MET A 218 4.44 -15.25 -16.25
N ILE A 219 3.54 -15.21 -17.25
CA ILE A 219 3.36 -16.32 -18.21
C ILE A 219 4.66 -16.56 -19.00
N ARG A 220 5.35 -15.50 -19.45
CA ARG A 220 6.66 -15.59 -20.12
C ARG A 220 7.74 -16.20 -19.24
N ALA A 221 7.82 -15.80 -17.97
CA ALA A 221 8.80 -16.34 -17.04
C ALA A 221 8.55 -17.83 -16.75
N ASP A 222 7.29 -18.24 -16.55
CA ASP A 222 6.91 -19.64 -16.35
C ASP A 222 7.15 -20.49 -17.61
N ALA A 223 6.79 -19.99 -18.79
CA ALA A 223 7.07 -20.63 -20.08
C ALA A 223 8.58 -20.88 -20.29
N LYS A 224 9.40 -19.84 -20.08
CA LYS A 224 10.87 -19.91 -20.13
C LYS A 224 11.44 -20.91 -19.12
N LYS A 225 10.89 -20.95 -17.89
CA LYS A 225 11.29 -21.87 -16.82
C LYS A 225 10.91 -23.33 -17.10
N LYS A 226 9.78 -23.55 -17.76
CA LYS A 226 9.26 -24.88 -18.15
C LYS A 226 9.77 -25.37 -19.52
N GLY A 227 10.43 -24.52 -20.30
CA GLY A 227 10.94 -24.86 -21.64
C GLY A 227 9.83 -25.00 -22.70
N ILE A 228 8.72 -24.28 -22.55
CA ILE A 228 7.52 -24.36 -23.41
C ILE A 228 7.14 -22.98 -23.96
N SER A 229 6.14 -22.90 -24.86
CA SER A 229 5.67 -21.60 -25.36
C SER A 229 4.81 -20.84 -24.33
N GLU A 230 4.67 -19.51 -24.50
CA GLU A 230 3.74 -18.70 -23.69
C GLU A 230 2.29 -19.22 -23.81
N ALA A 231 1.90 -19.75 -24.98
CA ALA A 231 0.58 -20.33 -25.21
C ALA A 231 0.39 -21.64 -24.42
N ASP A 232 1.39 -22.52 -24.40
CA ASP A 232 1.34 -23.77 -23.62
C ASP A 232 1.32 -23.51 -22.11
N ALA A 233 2.07 -22.51 -21.64
CA ALA A 233 2.06 -22.10 -20.24
C ALA A 233 0.68 -21.55 -19.83
N LYS A 234 0.09 -20.64 -20.62
CA LYS A 234 -1.29 -20.15 -20.41
C LYS A 234 -2.31 -21.28 -20.48
N LYS A 235 -2.17 -22.23 -21.42
CA LYS A 235 -3.05 -23.40 -21.54
C LYS A 235 -3.00 -24.26 -20.28
N LYS A 236 -1.81 -24.56 -19.75
CA LYS A 236 -1.64 -25.31 -18.50
C LYS A 236 -2.24 -24.60 -17.29
N MET A 237 -2.07 -23.28 -17.16
CA MET A 237 -2.71 -22.50 -16.09
C MET A 237 -4.25 -22.57 -16.16
N LEU A 238 -4.83 -22.57 -17.36
CA LEU A 238 -6.27 -22.73 -17.56
C LEU A 238 -6.74 -24.17 -17.30
N GLU A 239 -5.91 -25.18 -17.58
CA GLU A 239 -6.17 -26.58 -17.25
C GLU A 239 -6.12 -26.83 -15.73
N GLU A 240 -5.12 -26.28 -15.04
CA GLU A 240 -4.97 -26.31 -13.57
C GLU A 240 -6.19 -25.66 -12.87
N LEU A 241 -6.69 -24.53 -13.39
CA LEU A 241 -7.93 -23.89 -12.90
C LEU A 241 -9.18 -24.74 -13.22
N ALA A 242 -9.26 -25.35 -14.40
CA ALA A 242 -10.39 -26.21 -14.77
C ALA A 242 -10.42 -27.55 -13.99
N GLU A 243 -9.28 -27.98 -13.44
CA GLU A 243 -9.18 -29.08 -12.47
C GLU A 243 -9.67 -28.64 -11.09
N GLN A 244 -9.14 -27.53 -10.55
CA GLN A 244 -9.60 -26.94 -9.28
C GLN A 244 -11.12 -26.66 -9.27
N LYS A 245 -11.71 -26.27 -10.41
CA LYS A 245 -13.16 -26.06 -10.53
C LYS A 245 -14.00 -27.33 -10.36
N LYS A 246 -13.43 -28.52 -10.67
CA LYS A 246 -14.10 -29.82 -10.46
C LYS A 246 -13.99 -30.29 -9.01
N GLU A 247 -12.89 -29.94 -8.34
CA GLU A 247 -12.67 -30.24 -6.91
C GLU A 247 -13.46 -29.29 -5.99
N ALA A 248 -13.72 -28.06 -6.43
CA ALA A 248 -14.48 -27.04 -5.71
C ALA A 248 -15.91 -27.54 -5.38
N GLN A 249 -16.20 -27.71 -4.09
CA GLN A 249 -17.50 -28.20 -3.62
C GLN A 249 -18.56 -27.09 -3.67
N ASP A 250 -18.20 -25.86 -3.27
CA ASP A 250 -19.11 -24.71 -3.22
C ASP A 250 -19.08 -23.85 -4.49
N ASP A 251 -20.17 -23.13 -4.75
CA ASP A 251 -20.31 -22.33 -5.97
C ASP A 251 -19.58 -20.98 -5.92
N ALA A 252 -19.26 -20.44 -4.73
CA ALA A 252 -18.48 -19.21 -4.62
C ALA A 252 -17.02 -19.42 -5.05
N THR A 253 -16.43 -20.57 -4.71
CA THR A 253 -15.13 -20.99 -5.23
C THR A 253 -15.15 -21.17 -6.76
N LYS A 254 -16.21 -21.78 -7.32
CA LYS A 254 -16.37 -21.94 -8.78
C LYS A 254 -16.49 -20.60 -9.50
N GLU A 255 -17.22 -19.65 -8.94
CA GLU A 255 -17.38 -18.27 -9.44
C GLU A 255 -16.04 -17.52 -9.45
N VAL A 256 -15.26 -17.63 -8.36
CA VAL A 256 -13.90 -17.05 -8.28
C VAL A 256 -12.98 -17.64 -9.36
N ILE A 257 -13.07 -18.95 -9.60
CA ILE A 257 -12.27 -19.62 -10.65
C ILE A 257 -12.70 -19.17 -12.05
N ASP A 258 -14.00 -19.01 -12.33
CA ASP A 258 -14.46 -18.48 -13.62
C ASP A 258 -14.00 -17.03 -13.86
N LEU A 259 -13.95 -16.21 -12.81
CA LEU A 259 -13.40 -14.85 -12.88
C LEU A 259 -11.88 -14.86 -13.08
N ALA A 260 -11.14 -15.77 -12.46
CA ALA A 260 -9.72 -15.97 -12.71
C ALA A 260 -9.44 -16.46 -14.16
N VAL A 261 -10.26 -17.37 -14.68
CA VAL A 261 -10.22 -17.83 -16.08
C VAL A 261 -10.53 -16.67 -17.04
N LYS A 262 -11.52 -15.81 -16.74
CA LYS A 262 -11.80 -14.60 -17.53
C LYS A 262 -10.60 -13.66 -17.55
N PHE A 263 -10.01 -13.38 -16.39
CA PHE A 263 -8.85 -12.48 -16.26
C PHE A 263 -7.60 -13.01 -16.95
N LEU A 264 -7.25 -14.30 -16.80
CA LEU A 264 -6.11 -14.88 -17.51
C LEU A 264 -6.32 -14.90 -19.04
N ASN A 265 -7.57 -14.99 -19.50
CA ASN A 265 -7.88 -14.91 -20.93
C ASN A 265 -7.70 -13.48 -21.47
N SER A 266 -8.22 -12.47 -20.77
CA SER A 266 -8.10 -11.04 -21.10
C SER A 266 -7.71 -10.25 -19.85
N PRO A 267 -6.40 -10.07 -19.56
CA PRO A 267 -5.96 -9.29 -18.41
C PRO A 267 -6.40 -7.83 -18.51
N GLY A 268 -7.00 -7.32 -17.43
CA GLY A 268 -7.66 -6.02 -17.38
C GLY A 268 -7.74 -5.53 -15.95
N LEU A 269 -8.93 -5.13 -15.50
CA LEU A 269 -9.18 -4.68 -14.12
C LEU A 269 -9.93 -5.75 -13.32
N VAL A 270 -9.30 -6.29 -12.28
CA VAL A 270 -9.97 -7.05 -11.22
C VAL A 270 -10.36 -6.09 -10.09
N GLU A 271 -11.57 -6.22 -9.58
CA GLU A 271 -12.11 -5.41 -8.48
C GLU A 271 -12.85 -6.31 -7.50
N VAL A 272 -12.45 -6.28 -6.24
CA VAL A 272 -13.11 -6.97 -5.12
C VAL A 272 -13.56 -5.91 -4.13
N ALA A 273 -14.84 -5.91 -3.76
CA ALA A 273 -15.37 -5.01 -2.75
C ALA A 273 -16.21 -5.76 -1.72
N ALA A 274 -16.08 -5.34 -0.46
CA ALA A 274 -16.86 -5.78 0.69
C ALA A 274 -17.73 -4.61 1.13
N ASN A 275 -19.05 -4.75 1.01
CA ASN A 275 -20.02 -3.76 1.48
C ASN A 275 -21.10 -4.49 2.30
N PRO A 276 -20.81 -4.83 3.57
CA PRO A 276 -21.74 -5.56 4.41
C PRO A 276 -22.97 -4.70 4.76
N ALA A 277 -24.14 -5.32 4.80
CA ALA A 277 -25.41 -4.62 5.06
C ALA A 277 -25.51 -3.95 6.45
N ALA A 278 -24.67 -4.40 7.39
CA ALA A 278 -24.39 -3.74 8.67
C ALA A 278 -22.89 -3.93 9.00
N PRO A 279 -22.26 -3.07 9.82
CA PRO A 279 -20.83 -3.16 10.11
C PRO A 279 -20.41 -4.55 10.63
N ALA A 280 -19.55 -5.23 9.89
CA ALA A 280 -19.20 -6.62 10.15
C ALA A 280 -17.97 -6.73 11.07
N ASN A 281 -18.12 -7.36 12.22
CA ASN A 281 -17.03 -7.50 13.20
C ASN A 281 -15.78 -8.17 12.61
N VAL A 282 -14.58 -7.64 12.87
CA VAL A 282 -13.32 -8.14 12.30
C VAL A 282 -13.00 -9.58 12.76
N MET A 283 -13.25 -9.89 14.04
CA MET A 283 -13.07 -11.26 14.55
C MET A 283 -14.10 -12.21 13.94
N GLY A 284 -15.35 -11.76 13.76
CA GLY A 284 -16.39 -12.48 13.04
C GLY A 284 -16.00 -12.77 11.57
N ALA A 285 -15.40 -11.79 10.88
CA ALA A 285 -14.88 -11.94 9.52
C ALA A 285 -13.77 -12.99 9.46
N PHE A 286 -12.81 -12.96 10.39
CA PHE A 286 -11.74 -13.96 10.46
C PHE A 286 -12.28 -15.38 10.69
N MET A 287 -13.26 -15.54 11.59
CA MET A 287 -13.93 -16.83 11.80
C MET A 287 -14.73 -17.27 10.55
N ALA A 288 -15.35 -16.34 9.82
CA ALA A 288 -16.04 -16.65 8.56
C ALA A 288 -15.08 -17.12 7.45
N VAL A 289 -13.87 -16.54 7.34
CA VAL A 289 -12.81 -17.03 6.44
C VAL A 289 -12.48 -18.50 6.74
N MET A 290 -12.34 -18.86 8.02
CA MET A 290 -12.01 -20.23 8.42
C MET A 290 -13.20 -21.21 8.30
N ALA A 291 -14.44 -20.72 8.22
CA ALA A 291 -15.64 -21.54 8.07
C ALA A 291 -15.91 -21.90 6.61
N SER A 292 -16.11 -20.90 5.72
CA SER A 292 -16.16 -21.12 4.26
C SER A 292 -16.09 -19.81 3.46
N PRO A 293 -15.64 -19.85 2.19
CA PRO A 293 -15.74 -18.71 1.27
C PRO A 293 -17.17 -18.18 1.10
N ALA A 294 -18.17 -19.07 1.11
CA ALA A 294 -19.58 -18.70 1.00
C ALA A 294 -20.08 -17.91 2.22
N THR A 295 -19.73 -18.36 3.44
CA THR A 295 -20.03 -17.64 4.69
C THR A 295 -19.44 -16.24 4.69
N LEU A 296 -18.18 -16.12 4.25
CA LEU A 296 -17.49 -14.83 4.13
C LEU A 296 -18.17 -13.93 3.08
N LYS A 297 -18.52 -14.46 1.91
CA LYS A 297 -19.22 -13.72 0.84
C LYS A 297 -20.56 -13.17 1.32
N GLN A 298 -21.35 -13.99 2.03
CA GLN A 298 -22.63 -13.56 2.61
C GLN A 298 -22.44 -12.48 3.69
N MET A 299 -21.50 -12.68 4.62
CA MET A 299 -21.33 -11.79 5.78
C MET A 299 -20.71 -10.44 5.41
N LEU A 300 -19.77 -10.40 4.45
CA LEU A 300 -19.11 -9.16 3.99
C LEU A 300 -19.77 -8.50 2.77
N GLY A 301 -20.81 -9.11 2.20
CA GLY A 301 -21.41 -8.64 0.95
C GLY A 301 -20.40 -8.59 -0.18
N LEU A 302 -19.60 -9.65 -0.37
CA LEU A 302 -18.49 -9.64 -1.33
C LEU A 302 -18.99 -9.63 -2.77
N THR A 303 -18.61 -8.58 -3.50
CA THR A 303 -18.74 -8.47 -4.96
C THR A 303 -17.36 -8.59 -5.60
N ILE A 304 -17.24 -9.40 -6.65
CA ILE A 304 -16.03 -9.53 -7.46
C ILE A 304 -16.37 -9.24 -8.91
N ALA A 305 -15.59 -8.38 -9.57
CA ALA A 305 -15.75 -8.04 -10.97
C ALA A 305 -14.40 -8.15 -11.71
N VAL A 306 -14.46 -8.61 -12.95
CA VAL A 306 -13.35 -8.56 -13.91
C VAL A 306 -13.84 -7.78 -15.12
N LYS A 307 -13.18 -6.67 -15.43
CA LYS A 307 -13.54 -5.67 -16.44
C LYS A 307 -12.45 -5.63 -17.52
#